data_AF-A0A6G1IWV7-F1
#
_entry.id   AF-A0A6G1IWV7-F1
#
_cell.length_a   1.000
_cell.length_b   1.000
_cell.length_c   1.000
_cell.angle_alpha   90.00
_cell.angle_beta   90.00
_cell.angle_gamma   90.00
#
_symmetry.space_group_name_H-M   'P 1'
#
loop_
_entity.id
_entity.type
_entity.pdbx_description
1 polymer ?
#
loop_
_entity_poly.entity_id
_entity_poly.type
_entity_poly.pdbx_seq_one_letter_code
_entity_poly.pdbx_strand_id
1 'polypeptide(L)'
;MATYVNYYCKGPLEFYSDEHEMLPKPKPPPKPLEVEQDSTGAHMIQKYYTKRLLPIYVKDVQDARAHDDSKDWALQEDHDPSHGTKTPYNVAYELKWSNWIHLLIHPAQSPDLNPAEGCWLRLKQRTKKCLQRDG
;
A
#
# COMPACT_ATOMS: atom_id res chain seq x y z
N MET A 1 24.51 32.18 27.97
CA MET A 1 25.28 30.92 28.04
C MET A 1 24.49 29.86 27.29
N ALA A 2 25.00 29.34 26.18
CA ALA A 2 24.34 28.31 25.38
C ALA A 2 24.88 26.93 25.79
N THR A 3 24.00 25.96 26.01
CA THR A 3 24.37 24.57 26.33
C THR A 3 24.18 23.69 25.09
N TYR A 4 25.25 23.00 24.70
CA TYR A 4 25.27 22.03 23.60
C TYR A 4 25.03 20.62 24.16
N VAL A 5 24.18 19.82 23.51
CA VAL A 5 23.95 18.40 23.84
C VAL A 5 24.78 17.55 22.88
N ASN A 6 25.67 16.72 23.42
CA ASN A 6 26.53 15.82 22.63
C ASN A 6 25.99 14.37 22.67
N TYR A 7 25.88 13.73 21.50
CA TYR A 7 25.23 12.43 21.27
C TYR A 7 26.22 11.23 21.22
N TYR A 8 27.30 11.24 22.01
CA TYR A 8 28.41 10.30 21.79
C TYR A 8 28.80 9.35 22.93
N CYS A 9 27.99 9.18 23.97
CA CYS A 9 28.29 8.21 25.03
C CYS A 9 27.10 7.25 25.25
N LYS A 10 27.16 6.06 24.63
CA LYS A 10 26.40 4.91 25.14
C LYS A 10 27.14 4.39 26.38
N GLY A 11 26.48 4.42 27.53
CA GLY A 11 26.99 3.77 28.75
C GLY A 11 27.12 2.24 28.55
N PRO A 12 27.88 1.55 29.41
CA PRO A 12 28.02 0.10 29.33
C PRO A 12 26.64 -0.57 29.47
N LEU A 13 26.30 -1.38 28.45
CA LEU A 13 25.02 -2.08 28.36
C LEU A 13 25.13 -3.40 29.14
N GLU A 14 25.02 -3.34 30.47
CA GLU A 14 25.06 -4.55 31.33
C GLU A 14 23.67 -5.18 31.57
N PHE A 15 22.65 -4.83 30.78
CA PHE A 15 21.26 -5.27 31.04
C PHE A 15 20.84 -6.55 30.29
N TYR A 16 21.64 -7.06 29.34
CA TYR A 16 21.26 -8.23 28.53
C TYR A 16 22.38 -9.28 28.45
N SER A 17 22.77 -9.81 29.60
CA SER A 17 23.53 -11.07 29.67
C SER A 17 22.77 -12.10 30.50
N ASP A 18 21.50 -12.29 30.15
CA ASP A 18 20.74 -13.42 30.63
C ASP A 18 20.79 -14.49 29.54
N GLU A 19 21.54 -15.54 29.80
CA GLU A 19 21.81 -16.70 28.93
C GLU A 19 20.57 -17.60 28.78
N HIS A 20 19.38 -17.03 28.88
CA HIS A 20 18.12 -17.71 28.75
C HIS A 20 17.84 -18.03 27.29
N GLU A 21 18.16 -19.29 26.94
CA GLU A 21 17.51 -20.14 25.94
C GLU A 21 16.77 -19.37 24.83
N MET A 22 17.55 -18.94 23.83
CA MET A 22 17.02 -18.24 22.66
C MET A 22 15.99 -19.14 21.97
N LEU A 23 14.72 -18.72 21.98
CA LEU A 23 13.68 -19.33 21.16
C LEU A 23 14.17 -19.45 19.71
N PRO A 24 13.84 -20.55 19.01
CA PRO A 24 14.26 -20.71 17.62
C PRO A 24 13.71 -19.54 16.79
N LYS A 25 14.59 -18.87 16.04
CA LYS A 25 14.20 -17.74 15.19
C LYS A 25 13.00 -18.12 14.32
N PRO A 26 11.91 -17.32 14.29
CA PRO A 26 10.76 -17.64 13.47
C PRO A 26 11.16 -17.77 12.01
N LYS A 27 10.50 -18.67 11.27
CA LYS A 27 10.77 -18.85 9.84
C LYS A 27 10.51 -17.51 9.13
N PRO A 28 11.45 -17.01 8.32
CA PRO A 28 11.23 -15.79 7.56
C PRO A 28 10.02 -15.98 6.64
N PRO A 29 9.24 -14.92 6.38
CA PRO A 29 8.16 -15.00 5.42
C PRO A 29 8.70 -15.45 4.05
N PRO A 30 7.89 -16.19 3.26
CA PRO A 30 8.28 -16.57 1.92
C PRO A 30 8.65 -15.33 1.10
N LYS A 31 9.65 -15.47 0.21
CA LYS A 31 10.04 -14.39 -0.68
C LYS A 31 8.81 -13.93 -1.49
N PRO A 32 8.61 -12.62 -1.67
CA PRO A 32 7.61 -12.11 -2.59
C PRO A 32 7.76 -12.80 -3.95
N LEU A 33 6.63 -13.09 -4.61
CA LEU A 33 6.63 -13.57 -5.99
C LEU A 33 7.42 -12.60 -6.87
N GLU A 34 8.35 -13.12 -7.67
CA GLU A 34 9.02 -12.31 -8.69
C GLU A 34 7.97 -11.82 -9.69
N VAL A 35 7.79 -10.51 -9.74
CA VAL A 35 6.99 -9.84 -10.77
C VAL A 35 7.98 -9.42 -11.86
N GLU A 36 7.71 -9.81 -13.10
CA GLU A 36 8.46 -9.28 -14.26
C GLU A 36 8.32 -7.76 -14.28
N GLN A 37 9.39 -7.08 -13.86
CA GLN A 37 9.42 -5.63 -13.72
C GLN A 37 10.00 -5.06 -15.01
N ASP A 38 9.12 -4.64 -15.93
CA ASP A 38 9.47 -4.04 -17.24
C ASP A 38 10.27 -2.72 -17.13
N SER A 39 10.62 -2.22 -15.92
CA SER A 39 11.37 -0.97 -15.75
C SER A 39 12.31 -0.95 -14.54
N THR A 40 13.39 -0.18 -14.67
CA THR A 40 14.52 -0.02 -13.74
C THR A 40 14.18 0.75 -12.45
N GLY A 41 12.92 0.81 -12.01
CA GLY A 41 12.50 1.58 -10.83
C GLY A 41 11.25 1.04 -10.12
N ALA A 42 11.10 1.38 -8.84
CA ALA A 42 9.97 0.99 -7.99
C ALA A 42 8.69 1.81 -8.24
N HIS A 43 8.52 2.37 -9.44
CA HIS A 43 7.35 3.17 -9.78
C HIS A 43 6.33 2.31 -10.52
N MET A 44 5.05 2.44 -10.16
CA MET A 44 3.97 1.79 -10.90
C MET A 44 3.92 2.33 -12.33
N ILE A 45 3.92 1.45 -13.33
CA ILE A 45 3.78 1.85 -14.74
C ILE A 45 2.31 1.72 -15.14
N GLN A 46 1.79 2.71 -15.87
CA GLN A 46 0.42 2.66 -16.39
C GLN A 46 0.10 1.37 -17.17
N LYS A 47 1.04 0.88 -17.99
CA LYS A 47 0.91 -0.39 -18.72
C LYS A 47 0.72 -1.58 -17.78
N TYR A 48 1.43 -1.62 -16.66
CA TYR A 48 1.28 -2.69 -15.67
C TYR A 48 -0.06 -2.58 -14.95
N TYR A 49 -0.37 -1.38 -14.44
CA TYR A 49 -1.63 -1.09 -13.76
C TYR A 49 -2.84 -1.49 -14.62
N THR A 50 -2.87 -1.06 -15.89
CA THR A 50 -3.97 -1.37 -16.82
C THR A 50 -4.09 -2.85 -17.19
N LYS A 51 -2.96 -3.58 -17.29
CA LYS A 51 -2.98 -5.00 -17.66
C LYS A 51 -3.24 -5.94 -16.48
N ARG A 52 -2.86 -5.56 -15.27
CA ARG A 52 -2.85 -6.46 -14.10
C ARG A 52 -3.81 -6.06 -13.00
N LEU A 53 -3.86 -4.78 -12.63
CA LEU A 53 -4.61 -4.31 -11.46
C LEU A 53 -6.01 -3.84 -11.82
N LEU A 54 -6.12 -2.95 -12.81
CA LEU A 54 -7.39 -2.36 -13.20
C LEU A 54 -8.46 -3.41 -13.61
N PRO A 55 -8.14 -4.53 -14.30
CA PRO A 55 -9.13 -5.55 -14.59
C PRO A 55 -9.71 -6.22 -13.33
N ILE A 56 -8.91 -6.33 -12.26
CA ILE A 56 -9.38 -6.85 -10.97
C ILE A 56 -10.39 -5.87 -10.38
N TYR A 57 -10.06 -4.58 -10.36
CA TYR A 57 -10.97 -3.55 -9.82
C TYR A 57 -12.26 -3.44 -10.61
N VAL A 58 -12.18 -3.52 -11.95
CA VAL A 58 -13.36 -3.56 -12.82
C VAL A 58 -14.26 -4.74 -12.47
N LYS A 59 -13.67 -5.93 -12.31
CA LYS A 59 -14.40 -7.13 -11.91
C LYS A 59 -15.05 -6.94 -10.54
N ASP A 60 -14.30 -6.44 -9.55
CA ASP A 60 -14.83 -6.25 -8.19
C ASP A 60 -16.00 -5.25 -8.16
N VAL A 61 -15.93 -4.17 -8.95
CA VAL A 61 -17.03 -3.20 -9.09
C VAL A 61 -18.24 -3.83 -9.78
N GLN A 62 -18.03 -4.65 -10.82
CA GLN A 62 -19.11 -5.35 -11.51
C GLN A 62 -19.78 -6.40 -10.59
N ASP A 63 -18.98 -7.15 -9.83
CA ASP A 63 -19.46 -8.13 -8.85
C ASP A 63 -20.25 -7.42 -7.74
N ALA A 64 -19.79 -6.25 -7.27
CA ALA A 64 -20.49 -5.44 -6.29
C ALA A 64 -21.85 -4.91 -6.81
N ARG A 65 -21.89 -4.47 -8.08
CA ARG A 65 -23.15 -4.07 -8.76
C ARG A 65 -24.12 -5.23 -8.91
N ALA A 66 -23.62 -6.43 -9.22
CA ALA A 66 -24.45 -7.63 -9.32
C ALA A 66 -24.98 -8.07 -7.95
N HIS A 67 -24.24 -7.80 -6.88
CA HIS A 67 -24.64 -8.11 -5.52
C HIS A 67 -25.70 -7.14 -4.97
N ASP A 68 -25.54 -5.85 -5.26
CA ASP A 68 -26.46 -4.80 -4.81
C ASP A 68 -26.55 -3.71 -5.87
N ASP A 69 -27.64 -3.73 -6.64
CA ASP A 69 -27.94 -2.79 -7.71
C ASP A 69 -28.59 -1.50 -7.21
N SER A 70 -28.98 -1.44 -5.93
CA SER A 70 -29.58 -0.24 -5.32
C SER A 70 -28.54 0.84 -5.00
N LYS A 71 -27.25 0.49 -5.02
CA LYS A 71 -26.13 1.39 -4.70
C LYS A 71 -25.35 1.76 -5.95
N ASP A 72 -24.93 3.01 -6.02
CA ASP A 72 -23.97 3.48 -7.00
C ASP A 72 -22.54 3.17 -6.54
N TRP A 73 -21.95 2.15 -7.13
CA TRP A 73 -20.56 1.76 -6.88
C TRP A 73 -19.58 2.62 -7.67
N ALA A 74 -18.65 3.23 -6.96
CA ALA A 74 -17.60 4.08 -7.53
C ALA A 74 -16.21 3.64 -7.04
N LEU A 75 -15.20 3.87 -7.89
CA LEU A 75 -13.80 3.60 -7.61
C LEU A 75 -13.11 4.90 -7.15
N GLN A 76 -12.46 4.87 -5.99
CA GLN A 76 -11.60 5.94 -5.51
C GLN A 76 -10.14 5.58 -5.73
N GLU A 77 -9.38 6.46 -6.37
CA GLU A 77 -7.94 6.33 -6.56
C GLU A 77 -7.23 7.63 -6.23
N ASP A 78 -5.93 7.54 -5.95
CA ASP A 78 -5.10 8.72 -5.78
C ASP A 78 -4.65 9.31 -7.14
N HIS A 79 -3.88 10.38 -7.06
CA HIS A 79 -3.35 11.09 -8.22
C HIS A 79 -2.03 10.48 -8.77
N ASP A 80 -1.77 9.18 -8.56
CA ASP A 80 -0.60 8.52 -9.16
C ASP A 80 -0.62 8.64 -10.71
N PRO A 81 0.52 8.97 -11.36
CA PRO A 81 0.58 9.10 -12.82
C PRO A 81 0.09 7.86 -13.58
N SER A 82 0.26 6.66 -13.01
CA SER A 82 -0.15 5.39 -13.63
C SER A 82 -1.66 5.24 -13.77
N HIS A 83 -2.45 5.93 -12.94
CA HIS A 83 -3.91 5.91 -13.01
C HIS A 83 -4.48 6.69 -14.20
N GLY A 84 -3.64 7.46 -14.90
CA GLY A 84 -4.04 8.23 -16.06
C GLY A 84 -4.90 9.44 -15.73
N THR A 85 -4.71 10.05 -14.56
CA THR A 85 -5.48 11.22 -14.11
C THR A 85 -5.01 12.54 -14.74
N LYS A 86 -3.77 12.59 -15.25
CA LYS A 86 -3.16 13.82 -15.79
C LYS A 86 -3.53 14.14 -17.24
N THR A 87 -3.84 13.13 -18.05
CA THR A 87 -4.14 13.32 -19.48
C THR A 87 -5.48 12.67 -19.82
N PRO A 88 -6.37 13.34 -20.57
CA PRO A 88 -7.56 12.67 -21.07
C PRO A 88 -7.18 11.62 -22.13
N TYR A 89 -8.05 10.62 -22.33
CA TYR A 89 -7.91 9.61 -23.40
C TYR A 89 -6.65 8.74 -23.36
N ASN A 90 -6.12 8.45 -22.17
CA ASN A 90 -5.08 7.43 -22.03
C ASN A 90 -5.70 6.02 -21.85
N VAL A 91 -4.86 5.00 -21.97
CA VAL A 91 -5.28 3.59 -21.88
C VAL A 91 -6.02 3.26 -20.59
N ALA A 92 -5.62 3.85 -19.44
CA ALA A 92 -6.30 3.61 -18.17
C ALA A 92 -7.69 4.26 -18.15
N TYR A 93 -7.79 5.49 -18.65
CA TYR A 93 -9.05 6.21 -18.78
C TYR A 93 -10.03 5.47 -19.71
N GLU A 94 -9.58 5.06 -20.89
CA GLU A 94 -10.41 4.33 -21.87
C GLU A 94 -10.92 3.00 -21.30
N LEU A 95 -10.07 2.27 -20.56
CA LEU A 95 -10.47 1.01 -19.95
C LEU A 95 -11.52 1.22 -18.85
N LYS A 96 -11.38 2.27 -18.02
CA LYS A 96 -12.40 2.65 -17.02
C LYS A 96 -13.71 3.07 -17.70
N TRP A 97 -13.61 3.90 -18.74
CA TRP A 97 -14.77 4.42 -19.49
C TRP A 97 -15.55 3.30 -20.18
N SER A 98 -14.86 2.41 -20.91
CA SER A 98 -15.48 1.27 -21.61
C SER A 98 -16.14 0.26 -20.67
N ASN A 99 -15.71 0.21 -19.40
CA ASN A 99 -16.32 -0.64 -18.37
C ASN A 99 -17.32 0.12 -17.47
N TRP A 100 -17.68 1.36 -17.83
CA TRP A 100 -18.61 2.22 -17.09
C TRP A 100 -18.24 2.36 -15.61
N ILE A 101 -16.96 2.55 -15.31
CA ILE A 101 -16.46 2.76 -13.96
C ILE A 101 -16.61 4.23 -13.57
N HIS A 102 -17.41 4.50 -12.55
CA HIS A 102 -17.49 5.83 -11.94
C HIS A 102 -16.26 6.07 -11.07
N LEU A 103 -15.58 7.21 -11.26
CA LEU A 103 -14.43 7.61 -10.46
C LEU A 103 -14.83 8.68 -9.44
N LEU A 104 -14.43 8.49 -8.19
CA LEU A 104 -14.53 9.53 -7.17
C LEU A 104 -13.42 10.57 -7.37
N ILE A 105 -13.81 11.84 -7.34
CA ILE A 105 -12.85 12.95 -7.37
C ILE A 105 -12.11 12.94 -6.04
N HIS A 106 -10.80 12.71 -6.09
CA HIS A 106 -9.94 12.69 -4.91
C HIS A 106 -8.87 13.78 -5.04
N PRO A 107 -8.72 14.72 -4.11
CA PRO A 107 -7.72 15.79 -4.22
C PRO A 107 -6.27 15.28 -4.18
N ALA A 108 -5.36 16.02 -4.79
CA ALA A 108 -3.94 15.68 -4.74
C ALA A 108 -3.37 15.87 -3.33
N GLN A 109 -2.44 15.00 -2.92
CA GLN A 109 -1.76 15.05 -1.62
C GLN A 109 -2.70 14.97 -0.40
N SER A 110 -3.81 14.24 -0.50
CA SER A 110 -4.79 14.10 0.58
C SER A 110 -4.95 12.64 1.05
N PRO A 111 -3.88 12.01 1.59
CA PRO A 111 -3.94 10.63 2.07
C PRO A 111 -4.94 10.44 3.21
N ASP A 112 -5.23 11.49 3.97
CA ASP A 112 -6.23 11.53 5.04
C ASP A 112 -7.66 11.30 4.55
N LEU A 113 -7.94 11.62 3.27
CA LEU A 113 -9.22 11.38 2.62
C LEU A 113 -9.27 10.04 1.87
N ASN A 114 -8.24 9.21 1.98
CA ASN A 114 -8.20 7.87 1.40
C ASN A 114 -8.44 6.79 2.46
N PRO A 115 -9.61 6.12 2.46
CA PRO A 115 -9.90 5.04 3.40
C PRO A 115 -8.86 3.91 3.40
N ALA A 116 -8.18 3.67 2.27
CA ALA A 116 -7.14 2.64 2.18
C ALA A 116 -5.96 2.92 3.14
N GLU A 117 -5.63 4.18 3.41
CA GLU A 117 -4.57 4.55 4.37
C GLU A 117 -4.93 4.11 5.79
N GLY A 118 -6.20 4.24 6.17
CA GLY A 118 -6.71 3.74 7.46
C GLY A 118 -6.56 2.22 7.58
N CYS A 119 -6.89 1.47 6.53
CA CYS A 119 -6.68 0.02 6.47
C CYS A 119 -5.20 -0.34 6.64
N TRP A 120 -4.30 0.36 5.94
CA TRP A 120 -2.85 0.16 6.06
C TRP A 120 -2.32 0.46 7.45
N LEU A 121 -2.78 1.53 8.10
CA LEU A 121 -2.41 1.84 9.48
C LEU A 121 -2.79 0.71 10.42
N ARG A 122 -3.99 0.15 10.26
CA ARG A 122 -4.45 -0.98 11.08
C ARG A 122 -3.61 -2.24 10.85
N LEU A 123 -3.27 -2.53 9.59
CA LEU A 123 -2.38 -3.64 9.24
C LEU A 123 -0.99 -3.47 9.85
N LYS A 124 -0.35 -2.30 9.66
CA LYS A 124 0.97 -1.99 10.22
C LYS A 124 1.01 -2.15 11.74
N GLN A 125 -0.02 -1.65 12.45
CA GLN A 125 -0.15 -1.82 13.89
C GLN A 125 -0.21 -3.30 14.31
N ARG A 126 -1.00 -4.11 13.59
CA ARG A 126 -1.14 -5.54 13.89
C ARG A 126 0.16 -6.29 13.62
N THR A 127 0.78 -6.07 12.46
CA THR A 127 2.06 -6.70 12.12
C THR A 127 3.14 -6.36 13.14
N LYS A 128 3.22 -5.09 13.58
CA LYS A 128 4.16 -4.69 14.64
C LYS A 128 3.92 -5.45 15.95
N LYS A 129 2.65 -5.64 16.35
CA LYS A 129 2.31 -6.41 17.55
C LYS A 129 2.66 -7.89 17.41
N CYS A 130 2.50 -8.50 16.23
CA CYS A 130 2.89 -9.89 16.01
C CYS A 130 4.42 -10.06 16.14
N LEU A 131 5.19 -9.20 15.48
CA LEU A 131 6.66 -9.23 15.57
C LEU A 131 7.19 -9.00 16.99
N GLN A 132 6.45 -8.26 17.83
CA GLN A 132 6.79 -8.06 19.25
C GLN A 132 6.36 -9.20 20.18
N ARG A 133 5.52 -10.12 19.69
CA ARG A 133 5.10 -11.32 20.45
C ARG A 133 5.94 -12.53 20.10
N ASP A 134 6.46 -12.57 18.88
CA ASP A 134 7.26 -13.67 18.33
C ASP A 134 8.78 -13.43 18.47
N GLY A 135 9.19 -12.33 19.12
CA GLY A 135 10.58 -11.99 19.41
C GLY A 135 10.75 -11.60 20.87
#